data_AF-A0A239WYM1-F1
#
_entry.id   AF-A0A239WYM1-F1
#
_cell.length_a   1.000
_cell.length_b   1.000
_cell.length_c   1.000
_cell.angle_alpha   90.00
_cell.angle_beta   90.00
_cell.angle_gamma   90.00
#
_symmetry.space_group_name_H-M   'P 1'
#
loop_
_entity.id
_entity.type
_entity.pdbx_description
1 polymer ?
#
loop_
_entity_poly.entity_id
_entity_poly.type
_entity_poly.pdbx_seq_one_letter_code
_entity_poly.pdbx_strand_id
1 'polypeptide(L)'
;MYGYLIWVVFLAPTFEELFFRLTLMTSYFKESRFYMDVLFSSFCFMAVHMHSWSDFGTPFALTFFLTGVSFGLVFKWTKSIIWVILLHMTNNAFANWDLIEAFT
;
A
#
# COMPACT_ATOMS: atom_id res chain seq x y z
N MET A 1 18.91 9.63 -9.33
CA MET A 1 17.61 9.37 -9.99
C MET A 1 17.27 7.87 -10.00
N TYR A 2 18.15 6.97 -10.45
CA TYR A 2 17.96 5.52 -10.27
C TYR A 2 17.69 5.09 -8.82
N GLY A 3 18.40 5.69 -7.85
CA GLY A 3 18.15 5.43 -6.43
C GLY A 3 16.72 5.80 -5.97
N TYR A 4 16.10 6.82 -6.58
CA TYR A 4 14.71 7.18 -6.29
C TYR A 4 13.74 6.12 -6.82
N LEU A 5 13.95 5.64 -8.05
CA LEU A 5 13.14 4.56 -8.62
C LEU A 5 13.29 3.25 -7.82
N ILE A 6 14.50 2.89 -7.41
CA ILE A 6 14.74 1.74 -6.53
C ILE A 6 13.98 1.89 -5.22
N TRP A 7 13.99 3.09 -4.63
CA TRP A 7 13.27 3.36 -3.40
C TRP A 7 11.75 3.24 -3.58
N VAL A 8 11.16 4.02 -4.49
CA VAL A 8 9.69 4.13 -4.64
C VAL A 8 9.05 2.89 -5.25
N VAL A 9 9.74 2.19 -6.14
CA VAL A 9 9.18 1.01 -6.80
C VAL A 9 9.42 -0.27 -5.99
N PHE A 10 10.55 -0.40 -5.29
CA PHE A 10 10.90 -1.66 -4.62
C PHE A 10 10.94 -1.56 -3.10
N LEU A 11 11.78 -0.69 -2.55
CA LEU A 11 12.05 -0.68 -1.10
C LEU A 11 10.85 -0.18 -0.28
N ALA A 12 10.28 0.97 -0.64
CA ALA A 12 9.15 1.54 0.06
C ALA A 12 7.92 0.61 0.05
N PRO A 13 7.45 0.08 -1.11
CA PRO A 13 6.37 -0.90 -1.15
C PRO A 13 6.63 -2.14 -0.28
N THR A 14 7.87 -2.63 -0.26
CA THR A 14 8.23 -3.77 0.60
C THR A 14 8.05 -3.44 2.07
N PHE A 15 8.60 -2.32 2.55
CA PHE A 15 8.48 -1.92 3.95
C PHE A 15 7.04 -1.60 4.34
N GLU A 16 6.31 -0.94 3.45
CA GLU A 16 4.90 -0.62 3.66
C GLU A 16 4.07 -1.89 3.82
N GLU A 17 4.17 -2.87 2.92
CA GLU A 17 3.37 -4.09 3.04
C GLU A 17 3.78 -4.95 4.24
N LEU A 18 5.07 -5.01 4.59
CA LEU A 18 5.53 -5.68 5.83
C LEU A 18 4.93 -5.03 7.08
N PHE A 19 4.81 -3.70 7.10
CA PHE A 19 4.21 -3.01 8.23
C PHE A 19 2.68 -3.14 8.22
N PHE A 20 2.01 -2.72 7.15
CA PHE A 20 0.55 -2.64 7.09
C PHE A 20 -0.13 -4.01 7.02
N ARG A 21 0.44 -5.00 6.31
CA ARG A 21 -0.17 -6.33 6.20
C ARG A 21 0.39 -7.29 7.22
N LEU A 22 1.70 -7.50 7.20
CA LEU A 22 2.30 -8.53 8.04
C LEU A 22 2.25 -8.15 9.52
N THR A 23 2.38 -6.87 9.87
CA THR A 23 2.34 -6.41 11.27
C THR A 23 0.93 -6.00 11.70
N LEU A 24 0.35 -4.96 11.10
CA LEU A 24 -0.92 -4.38 11.59
C LEU A 24 -2.11 -5.33 11.46
N MET A 25 -2.33 -5.94 10.27
CA MET A 25 -3.48 -6.83 10.07
C MET A 25 -3.41 -8.09 10.92
N THR A 26 -2.21 -8.62 11.19
CA THR A 26 -2.04 -9.87 11.95
C THR A 26 -1.99 -9.66 13.46
N SER A 27 -1.61 -8.47 13.94
CA SER A 27 -1.42 -8.22 15.37
C SER A 27 -2.69 -7.73 16.07
N TYR A 28 -3.38 -6.74 15.51
CA TYR A 28 -4.47 -6.04 16.22
C TYR A 28 -5.85 -6.63 15.98
N PHE A 29 -6.06 -7.26 14.82
CA PHE A 29 -7.39 -7.69 14.36
C PHE A 29 -7.38 -9.09 13.74
N LYS A 30 -6.53 -9.99 14.27
CA LYS A 30 -6.42 -11.37 13.78
C LYS A 30 -7.80 -12.02 13.73
N GLU A 31 -8.25 -12.41 12.53
CA GLU A 31 -9.56 -13.03 12.28
C GLU A 31 -10.77 -12.17 12.67
N SER A 32 -10.62 -10.85 12.70
CA SER A 32 -11.73 -9.95 13.00
C SER A 32 -12.92 -10.17 12.06
N ARG A 33 -14.11 -10.27 12.65
CA ARG A 33 -15.37 -10.30 11.91
C ARG A 33 -15.49 -8.97 11.13
N PHE A 34 -16.06 -9.03 9.93
CA PHE A 34 -16.27 -7.85 9.05
C PHE A 34 -15.01 -7.19 8.46
N TYR A 35 -13.88 -7.90 8.35
CA TYR A 35 -12.68 -7.38 7.67
C TYR A 35 -12.11 -6.08 8.31
N MET A 36 -12.31 -5.88 9.62
CA MET A 36 -11.80 -4.68 10.31
C MET A 36 -10.27 -4.58 10.30
N ASP A 37 -9.57 -5.72 10.21
CA ASP A 37 -8.13 -5.77 9.96
C ASP A 37 -7.75 -5.05 8.65
N VAL A 38 -8.47 -5.34 7.58
CA VAL A 38 -8.29 -4.70 6.27
C VAL A 38 -8.62 -3.21 6.36
N LEU A 39 -9.79 -2.87 6.89
CA LEU A 39 -10.24 -1.47 6.94
C LEU A 39 -9.31 -0.59 7.77
N PHE A 40 -8.88 -1.06 8.96
CA PHE A 40 -7.98 -0.30 9.82
C PHE A 40 -6.59 -0.16 9.18
N SER A 41 -6.02 -1.25 8.66
CA SER A 41 -4.74 -1.21 7.96
C SER A 41 -4.77 -0.24 6.76
N SER A 42 -5.87 -0.23 6.01
CA SER A 42 -6.07 0.66 4.84
C SER A 42 -6.23 2.12 5.24
N PHE A 43 -6.91 2.38 6.35
CA PHE A 43 -7.03 3.73 6.91
C PHE A 43 -5.66 4.27 7.36
N CYS A 44 -4.87 3.46 8.06
CA CYS A 44 -3.51 3.86 8.44
C CYS A 44 -2.61 4.06 7.22
N PHE A 45 -2.73 3.20 6.21
CA PHE A 45 -2.01 3.35 4.94
C PHE A 45 -2.36 4.67 4.25
N MET A 46 -3.65 5.01 4.13
CA MET A 46 -4.08 6.31 3.64
C MET A 46 -3.50 7.46 4.46
N ALA A 47 -3.58 7.39 5.79
CA ALA A 47 -3.19 8.47 6.68
C ALA A 47 -1.72 8.86 6.53
N VAL A 48 -0.80 7.89 6.34
CA VAL A 48 0.64 8.20 6.18
C VAL A 48 0.98 8.85 4.83
N HIS A 49 0.08 8.79 3.85
CA HIS A 49 0.23 9.42 2.54
C HIS A 49 -0.36 10.83 2.47
N MET A 50 -1.04 11.29 3.52
CA MET A 50 -1.55 12.65 3.59
C MET A 50 -0.43 13.61 4.02
N HIS A 51 -0.32 14.74 3.33
CA HIS A 51 0.64 15.79 3.66
C HIS A 51 0.03 16.82 4.62
N SER A 52 -1.30 16.91 4.66
CA SER A 52 -2.04 17.85 5.49
C SER A 52 -3.40 17.29 5.93
N TRP A 53 -3.99 17.88 6.97
CA TRP A 53 -5.36 17.53 7.42
C TRP A 53 -6.42 17.79 6.35
N SER A 54 -6.22 18.78 5.47
CA SER A 54 -7.14 19.06 4.37
C SER A 54 -7.19 17.95 3.33
N ASP A 55 -6.14 17.12 3.22
CA ASP A 55 -6.07 16.08 2.19
C ASP A 55 -7.08 14.96 2.44
N PHE A 56 -7.47 14.72 3.70
CA PHE A 56 -8.40 13.65 4.09
C PHE A 56 -9.79 13.77 3.44
N GLY A 57 -10.21 14.98 3.05
CA GLY A 57 -11.48 15.23 2.38
C GLY A 57 -11.42 15.12 0.85
N THR A 58 -10.26 14.80 0.29
CA THR A 58 -10.03 14.84 -1.16
C THR A 58 -10.15 13.46 -1.82
N PRO A 59 -10.38 13.40 -3.14
CA PRO A 59 -10.30 12.15 -3.89
C PRO A 59 -8.95 11.43 -3.74
N PHE A 60 -7.87 12.17 -3.46
CA PHE A 60 -6.53 11.62 -3.25
C PHE A 60 -6.48 10.69 -2.03
N ALA A 61 -7.09 11.09 -0.90
CA ALA A 61 -7.23 10.23 0.27
C ALA A 61 -7.99 8.94 -0.07
N LEU A 62 -9.10 9.08 -0.81
CA LEU A 62 -9.90 7.93 -1.22
C LEU A 62 -9.10 6.95 -2.09
N THR A 63 -8.23 7.44 -2.98
CA THR A 63 -7.34 6.59 -3.78
C THR A 63 -6.44 5.73 -2.89
N PHE A 64 -5.72 6.31 -1.92
CA PHE A 64 -4.87 5.50 -1.04
C PHE A 64 -5.66 4.54 -0.16
N PHE A 65 -6.82 4.96 0.32
CA PHE A 65 -7.68 4.07 1.10
C PHE A 65 -8.12 2.86 0.28
N LEU A 66 -8.63 3.06 -0.93
CA LEU A 66 -9.07 1.97 -1.82
C LEU A 66 -7.91 1.09 -2.29
N THR A 67 -6.73 1.66 -2.54
CA THR A 67 -5.52 0.90 -2.83
C THR A 67 -5.12 0.04 -1.63
N GLY A 68 -5.12 0.60 -0.42
CA GLY A 68 -4.87 -0.12 0.82
C GLY A 68 -5.87 -1.27 1.03
N VAL A 69 -7.15 -1.03 0.74
CA VAL A 69 -8.20 -2.07 0.84
C VAL A 69 -7.93 -3.18 -0.17
N SER A 70 -7.61 -2.84 -1.41
CA SER A 70 -7.28 -3.81 -2.47
C SER A 70 -6.12 -4.71 -2.06
N PHE A 71 -5.02 -4.11 -1.60
CA PHE A 71 -3.83 -4.84 -1.15
C PHE A 71 -4.12 -5.69 0.10
N GLY A 72 -4.88 -5.17 1.05
CA GLY A 72 -5.32 -5.90 2.24
C GLY A 72 -6.19 -7.12 1.91
N LEU A 73 -7.10 -7.00 0.94
CA LEU A 73 -7.91 -8.11 0.47
C LEU A 73 -7.06 -9.19 -0.22
N VAL A 74 -6.11 -8.80 -1.09
CA VAL A 74 -5.19 -9.75 -1.73
C VAL A 74 -4.34 -10.46 -0.68
N PHE A 75 -3.84 -9.76 0.34
CA PHE A 75 -3.08 -10.38 1.44
C PHE A 75 -3.93 -11.43 2.15
N LYS A 76 -5.17 -11.07 2.51
CA LYS A 76 -6.08 -11.94 3.25
C LYS A 76 -6.51 -13.17 2.45
N TRP A 77 -6.73 -13.01 1.15
CA TRP A 77 -7.14 -14.10 0.25
C TRP A 77 -5.98 -15.04 -0.07
N THR A 78 -4.82 -14.50 -0.45
CA THR A 78 -3.65 -15.30 -0.84
C THR A 78 -2.85 -15.83 0.35
N LYS A 79 -2.99 -15.22 1.52
CA LYS A 79 -2.18 -15.45 2.74
C LYS A 79 -0.67 -15.35 2.49
N SER A 80 -0.27 -14.59 1.48
CA SER A 80 1.12 -14.43 1.07
C SER A 80 1.48 -12.96 0.97
N ILE A 81 2.52 -12.58 1.71
CA ILE A 81 3.06 -11.23 1.65
C ILE A 81 3.70 -10.93 0.29
N ILE A 82 4.27 -11.96 -0.36
CA ILE A 82 4.98 -11.82 -1.64
C ILE A 82 4.02 -11.34 -2.74
N TRP A 83 2.81 -11.91 -2.81
CA TRP A 83 1.84 -11.52 -3.84
C TRP A 83 1.43 -10.05 -3.73
N VAL A 84 1.29 -9.54 -2.51
CA VAL A 84 0.92 -8.14 -2.29
C VAL A 84 2.08 -7.20 -2.53
N ILE A 85 3.30 -7.58 -2.12
CA ILE A 85 4.51 -6.82 -2.45
C ILE A 85 4.65 -6.68 -3.96
N LEU A 86 4.53 -7.77 -4.72
CA LEU A 86 4.65 -7.73 -6.18
C LEU A 86 3.55 -6.87 -6.82
N LEU A 87 2.32 -6.97 -6.32
CA LEU A 87 1.21 -6.13 -6.79
C LEU A 87 1.47 -4.65 -6.53
N HIS A 88 1.97 -4.31 -5.34
CA HIS A 88 2.29 -2.93 -4.97
C HIS A 88 3.47 -2.39 -5.79
N MET A 89 4.56 -3.16 -5.94
CA MET A 89 5.68 -2.81 -6.81
C MET A 89 5.20 -2.55 -8.25
N THR A 90 4.30 -3.40 -8.76
CA THR A 90 3.71 -3.25 -10.10
C THR A 90 2.89 -1.96 -10.20
N ASN A 91 2.05 -1.67 -9.20
CA ASN A 91 1.28 -0.43 -9.14
C ASN A 91 2.18 0.81 -9.14
N ASN A 92 3.26 0.80 -8.34
CA ASN A 92 4.19 1.93 -8.29
C ASN A 92 5.04 2.06 -9.56
N ALA A 93 5.37 0.95 -10.22
CA ALA A 93 6.02 0.99 -11.53
C ALA A 93 5.10 1.66 -12.57
N PHE A 94 3.82 1.29 -12.62
CA PHE A 94 2.86 1.95 -13.51
C PHE A 94 2.66 3.44 -13.17
N ALA A 95 2.58 3.78 -11.88
CA ALA A 95 2.47 5.18 -11.45
C ALA A 95 3.70 6.04 -11.80
N ASN A 96 4.87 5.41 -11.98
CA ASN A 96 6.13 6.06 -12.33
C ASN A 96 6.58 5.71 -13.76
N TRP A 97 5.66 5.28 -14.63
CA TRP A 97 5.99 4.78 -15.98
C TRP A 97 6.77 5.79 -16.82
N ASP A 98 6.31 7.05 -16.85
CA ASP A 98 6.98 8.12 -17.60
C ASP A 98 8.44 8.34 -17.13
N LEU A 99 8.68 8.20 -15.83
CA LEU A 99 10.03 8.29 -15.27
C LEU A 99 10.87 7.08 -15.67
N ILE A 100 10.30 5.87 -15.70
CA ILE A 100 11.02 4.66 -16.11
C ILE A 100 11.41 4.76 -17.58
N GLU A 101 10.47 5.13 -18.47
CA GLU A 101 10.73 5.28 -19.90
C GLU A 101 11.82 6.32 -20.18
N ALA A 102 11.90 7.39 -19.39
CA ALA A 102 12.94 8.41 -19.56
C ALA A 102 14.37 7.90 -19.31
N PHE A 103 14.57 6.70 -18.74
CA PHE A 103 15.88 6.11 -18.44
C PHE A 103 16.14 4.75 -19.10
N THR A 104 15.24 4.29 -19.96
CA THR A 104 15.42 3.06 -20.77
C THR A 104 15.69 3.41 -22.23
#